data_AF-A0A2M8XU44-F1
#
_entry.id   AF-A0A2M8XU44-F1
#
_cell.length_a   1.000
_cell.length_b   1.000
_cell.length_c   1.000
_cell.angle_alpha   90.00
_cell.angle_beta   90.00
_cell.angle_gamma   90.00
#
_symmetry.space_group_name_H-M   'P 1'
#
loop_
_entity.id
_entity.type
_entity.pdbx_description
1 polymer ?
#
loop_
_entity_poly.entity_id
_entity_poly.type
_entity_poly.pdbx_seq_one_letter_code
_entity_poly.pdbx_strand_id
1 'polypeptide(L)'
;MKQINAFVHPHRITAVTEALRDSGMCDITSGVGCYHLTVSTVQRLYTSADPHQQHYSVELAEPVVAEMKLELICDDNLAEPLQQLIVRAARPSTGWVFISDIQSATKVA
;
A
#
# COMPACT_ATOMS: atom_id res chain seq x y z
N MET A 1 1.78 -13.87 -11.27
CA MET A 1 1.91 -13.18 -9.96
C MET A 1 1.67 -11.70 -10.18
N LYS A 2 1.10 -11.01 -9.18
CA LYS A 2 0.88 -9.56 -9.23
C LYS A 2 1.59 -8.86 -8.08
N GLN A 3 1.95 -7.60 -8.33
CA GLN A 3 2.34 -6.64 -7.31
C GLN A 3 1.19 -5.65 -7.11
N ILE A 4 0.79 -5.44 -5.86
CA ILE A 4 -0.09 -4.37 -5.44
C ILE A 4 0.74 -3.28 -4.78
N ASN A 5 0.65 -2.06 -5.31
CA ASN A 5 1.23 -0.86 -4.70
C ASN A 5 0.09 0.05 -4.25
N ALA A 6 -0.11 0.17 -2.95
CA ALA A 6 -1.14 1.01 -2.36
C ALA A 6 -0.53 2.21 -1.65
N PHE A 7 -1.03 3.39 -1.97
CA PHE A 7 -0.67 4.67 -1.40
C PHE A 7 -1.84 5.11 -0.54
N VAL A 8 -1.67 5.06 0.78
CA VAL A 8 -2.74 5.26 1.75
C VAL A 8 -2.33 6.31 2.78
N HIS A 9 -3.34 7.00 3.32
CA HIS A 9 -3.12 7.98 4.36
C HIS A 9 -2.49 7.32 5.61
N PRO A 10 -1.53 7.98 6.30
CA PRO A 10 -0.85 7.42 7.47
C PRO A 10 -1.76 6.88 8.57
N HIS A 11 -2.86 7.58 8.87
CA HIS A 11 -3.85 7.13 9.86
C HIS A 11 -4.65 5.87 9.48
N ARG A 12 -4.50 5.36 8.26
CA ARG A 12 -5.24 4.19 7.76
C ARG A 12 -4.38 2.96 7.53
N ILE A 13 -3.06 3.08 7.56
CA ILE A 13 -2.17 1.94 7.28
C ILE A 13 -2.40 0.78 8.26
N THR A 14 -2.61 1.06 9.55
CA THR A 14 -2.88 0.04 10.57
C THR A 14 -4.13 -0.76 10.22
N ALA A 15 -5.24 -0.07 9.93
CA ALA A 15 -6.50 -0.72 9.55
C ALA A 15 -6.36 -1.56 8.27
N VAL A 16 -5.55 -1.11 7.30
CA VAL A 16 -5.26 -1.89 6.08
C VAL A 16 -4.46 -3.14 6.41
N THR A 17 -3.41 -3.03 7.23
CA THR A 17 -2.56 -4.18 7.60
C THR A 17 -3.31 -5.20 8.47
N GLU A 18 -4.20 -4.74 9.35
CA GLU A 18 -5.07 -5.61 10.16
C GLU A 18 -6.08 -6.33 9.26
N ALA A 19 -6.76 -5.61 8.37
CA ALA A 19 -7.70 -6.22 7.42
C ALA A 19 -7.03 -7.28 6.53
N LEU A 20 -5.79 -7.04 6.09
CA LEU A 20 -5.02 -8.02 5.32
C LEU A 20 -4.73 -9.28 6.15
N ARG A 21 -4.31 -9.11 7.41
CA ARG A 21 -4.04 -10.21 8.34
C ARG A 21 -5.28 -11.03 8.65
N ASP A 22 -6.40 -10.36 8.91
CA ASP A 22 -7.65 -10.99 9.33
C ASP A 22 -8.41 -11.63 8.15
N SER A 23 -8.06 -11.26 6.91
CA SER A 23 -8.73 -11.76 5.72
C SER A 23 -8.58 -13.27 5.50
N GLY A 24 -7.52 -13.87 6.04
CA GLY A 24 -7.13 -15.26 5.73
C GLY A 24 -6.72 -15.50 4.28
N MET A 25 -6.80 -14.49 3.40
CA MET A 25 -6.38 -14.56 2.00
C MET A 25 -4.86 -14.43 1.85
N CYS A 26 -4.21 -13.89 2.88
CA CYS A 26 -2.84 -13.45 2.85
C CYS A 26 -2.18 -13.79 4.17
N ASP A 27 -1.51 -14.95 4.24
CA ASP A 27 -0.73 -15.27 5.43
C ASP A 27 0.67 -14.67 5.30
N ILE A 28 0.83 -13.47 5.86
CA ILE A 28 2.09 -12.72 5.89
C ILE A 28 3.19 -13.52 6.66
N THR A 29 2.80 -14.47 7.51
CA THR A 29 3.72 -15.27 8.33
C THR A 29 4.04 -16.64 7.72
N SER A 30 3.07 -17.28 7.07
CA SER A 30 3.21 -18.64 6.51
C SER A 30 3.44 -18.65 4.99
N GLY A 31 3.33 -17.51 4.31
CA GLY A 31 3.62 -17.37 2.87
C GLY A 31 2.54 -17.96 1.96
N VAL A 32 1.33 -18.21 2.47
CA VAL A 32 0.23 -18.76 1.67
C VAL A 32 -0.48 -17.63 0.94
N GLY A 33 -0.47 -17.66 -0.39
CA GLY A 33 -1.13 -16.70 -1.29
C GLY A 33 -0.45 -15.33 -1.41
N CYS A 34 0.40 -14.98 -0.45
CA CYS A 34 1.16 -13.74 -0.38
C CYS A 34 2.61 -14.01 0.00
N TYR A 35 3.55 -13.36 -0.70
CA TYR A 35 4.97 -13.67 -0.57
C TYR A 35 5.77 -12.58 0.14
N HIS A 36 5.31 -11.33 0.06
CA HIS A 36 6.04 -10.19 0.58
C HIS A 36 5.08 -9.03 0.86
N LEU A 37 5.07 -8.53 2.10
CA LEU A 37 4.35 -7.33 2.50
C LEU A 37 5.35 -6.33 3.08
N THR A 38 5.48 -5.18 2.46
CA THR A 38 6.36 -4.10 2.92
C THR A 38 5.58 -2.81 3.04
N VAL A 39 5.89 -2.05 4.09
CA VAL A 39 5.30 -0.73 4.34
C VAL A 39 6.43 0.27 4.50
N SER A 40 6.35 1.37 3.76
CA SER A 40 7.30 2.48 3.84
C SER A 40 6.57 3.82 3.91
N THR A 41 7.22 4.83 4.49
CA THR A 41 6.72 6.20 4.46
C THR A 41 7.33 6.90 3.25
N VAL A 42 6.48 7.53 2.44
CA VAL A 42 6.88 8.28 1.24
C VAL A 42 6.35 9.70 1.31
N GLN A 43 6.94 10.60 0.52
CA GLN A 43 6.46 11.96 0.34
C GLN A 43 5.72 12.07 -0.99
N ARG A 44 4.49 12.59 -0.96
CA ARG A 44 3.71 12.93 -2.14
C ARG A 44 3.69 14.44 -2.30
N LEU A 45 3.90 14.92 -3.52
CA LEU A 45 3.74 16.35 -3.83
C LEU A 45 2.32 16.81 -3.50
N TYR A 46 2.20 17.98 -2.91
CA TYR A 46 0.91 18.54 -2.53
C TYR A 46 0.16 19.07 -3.76
N THR A 47 -0.94 18.39 -4.11
CA THR A 47 -1.76 18.73 -5.28
C THR A 47 -3.06 19.47 -4.94
N SER A 48 -3.13 20.14 -3.77
CA SER A 48 -4.26 20.96 -3.25
C SER A 48 -5.38 20.28 -2.42
N ALA A 49 -5.23 19.01 -2.03
CA ALA A 49 -6.33 18.23 -1.44
C ALA A 49 -6.57 18.33 0.09
N ASP A 50 -5.67 18.93 0.89
CA ASP A 50 -5.90 19.21 2.33
C ASP A 50 -4.76 20.10 2.88
N PRO A 51 -4.97 21.41 3.05
CA PRO A 51 -3.89 22.34 3.42
C PRO A 51 -3.35 22.15 4.84
N HIS A 52 -4.02 21.36 5.70
CA HIS A 52 -3.59 21.12 7.07
C HIS A 52 -2.55 20.00 7.22
N GLN A 53 -2.34 19.20 6.18
CA GLN A 53 -1.43 18.05 6.22
C GLN A 53 -0.10 18.27 5.48
N GLN A 54 0.05 19.42 4.83
CA GLN A 54 1.27 19.74 4.09
C GLN A 54 2.39 20.19 5.03
N HIS A 55 3.62 19.82 4.69
CA HIS A 55 4.83 20.41 5.22
C HIS A 55 5.77 20.72 4.06
N TYR A 56 6.66 21.71 4.23
CA TYR A 56 7.61 22.05 3.19
C TYR A 56 8.81 21.10 3.24
N SER A 57 9.09 20.41 2.12
CA SER A 57 10.30 19.60 1.99
C SER A 57 11.43 20.47 1.47
N VAL A 58 12.52 20.58 2.23
CA VAL A 58 13.72 21.32 1.82
C VAL A 58 14.43 20.61 0.65
N GLU A 59 14.43 19.28 0.65
CA GLU A 59 15.08 18.48 -0.39
C GLU A 59 14.39 18.62 -1.75
N LEU A 60 13.05 18.67 -1.75
CA LEU A 60 12.25 18.80 -2.98
C LEU A 60 11.92 20.25 -3.34
N ALA A 61 12.21 21.21 -2.44
CA ALA A 61 11.82 22.61 -2.55
C ALA A 61 10.30 22.82 -2.82
N GLU A 62 9.47 21.89 -2.35
CA GLU A 62 8.03 21.87 -2.59
C GLU A 62 7.23 21.49 -1.33
N PRO A 63 5.95 21.91 -1.23
CA PRO A 63 5.04 21.37 -0.22
C PRO A 63 4.71 19.91 -0.51
N VAL A 64 4.82 19.07 0.51
CA VAL A 64 4.59 17.63 0.44
C VAL A 64 3.67 17.16 1.55
N VAL A 65 3.06 16.01 1.35
CA VAL A 65 2.25 15.30 2.35
C VAL A 65 2.86 13.93 2.59
N ALA A 66 2.90 13.50 3.85
CA ALA A 66 3.33 12.16 4.20
C ALA A 66 2.27 11.14 3.78
N GLU A 67 2.72 10.06 3.15
CA GLU A 67 1.87 8.99 2.65
C GLU A 67 2.52 7.64 2.99
N MET A 68 1.70 6.60 3.18
CA MET A 68 2.19 5.25 3.42
C MET A 68 2.10 4.47 2.13
N LYS A 69 3.23 3.95 1.66
CA LYS A 69 3.30 3.03 0.54
C LYS A 69 3.33 1.61 1.08
N LEU A 70 2.30 0.83 0.74
CA LEU A 70 2.20 -0.60 0.98
C LEU A 70 2.48 -1.34 -0.33
N GLU A 71 3.40 -2.29 -0.28
CA GLU A 71 3.78 -3.15 -1.40
C GLU A 71 3.48 -4.60 -1.03
N LEU A 72 2.71 -5.28 -1.87
CA LEU A 72 2.28 -6.66 -1.65
C LEU A 72 2.45 -7.48 -2.91
N ILE A 73 3.11 -8.63 -2.81
CA ILE A 73 3.17 -9.63 -3.89
C ILE A 73 2.18 -10.76 -3.59
N CYS A 74 1.31 -11.05 -4.54
CA CYS A 74 0.29 -12.09 -4.43
C CYS A 74 0.12 -12.92 -5.70
N ASP A 75 -0.61 -14.03 -5.58
CA ASP A 75 -1.07 -14.81 -6.73
C ASP A 75 -2.09 -14.02 -7.57
N ASP A 76 -2.22 -14.37 -8.86
CA ASP A 76 -3.02 -13.60 -9.82
C ASP A 76 -4.50 -13.55 -9.48
N ASN A 77 -5.03 -14.64 -8.90
CA ASN A 77 -6.42 -14.75 -8.46
C ASN A 77 -6.73 -13.94 -7.19
N LEU A 78 -5.72 -13.54 -6.42
CA LEU A 78 -5.89 -12.77 -5.18
C LEU A 78 -5.79 -11.27 -5.39
N ALA A 79 -5.28 -10.81 -6.54
CA ALA A 79 -4.98 -9.40 -6.78
C ALA A 79 -6.22 -8.49 -6.65
N GLU A 80 -7.32 -8.85 -7.29
CA GLU A 80 -8.56 -8.06 -7.23
C GLU A 80 -9.25 -8.12 -5.86
N PRO A 81 -9.43 -9.31 -5.21
CA PRO A 81 -9.93 -9.38 -3.84
C PRO A 81 -9.12 -8.55 -2.84
N LEU A 82 -7.78 -8.61 -2.93
CA LEU A 82 -6.89 -7.84 -2.05
C LEU A 82 -6.98 -6.34 -2.33
N GLN A 83 -7.07 -5.92 -3.59
CA GLN A 83 -7.30 -4.52 -3.95
C GLN A 83 -8.60 -4.00 -3.33
N GLN A 84 -9.71 -4.74 -3.46
CA GLN A 84 -11.00 -4.34 -2.90
C GLN A 84 -10.95 -4.23 -1.37
N LEU A 85 -10.28 -5.16 -0.71
CA LEU A 85 -10.07 -5.13 0.73
C LEU A 85 -9.27 -3.90 1.17
N ILE A 86 -8.15 -3.61 0.49
CA ILE A 86 -7.32 -2.44 0.77
C ILE A 86 -8.13 -1.15 0.58
N VAL A 87 -8.86 -1.03 -0.53
CA VAL A 87 -9.71 0.14 -0.81
C VAL A 87 -10.77 0.31 0.29
N ARG A 88 -11.39 -0.77 0.74
CA ARG A 88 -12.40 -0.72 1.82
C ARG A 88 -11.80 -0.27 3.15
N ALA A 89 -10.64 -0.83 3.53
CA ALA A 89 -9.96 -0.52 4.79
C ALA A 89 -9.36 0.90 4.80
N ALA A 90 -8.96 1.42 3.64
CA ALA A 90 -8.41 2.77 3.52
C ALA A 90 -9.47 3.89 3.61
N ARG A 91 -10.76 3.61 3.40
CA ARG A 91 -11.82 4.64 3.50
C ARG A 91 -11.90 5.24 4.91
N PRO A 92 -12.27 6.53 5.07
CA PRO A 92 -12.67 7.47 4.03
C PRO A 92 -11.49 8.24 3.40
N SER A 93 -10.24 7.80 3.62
CA SER A 93 -9.09 8.51 3.05
C SER A 93 -8.99 8.32 1.53
N THR A 94 -8.44 9.34 0.86
CA THR A 94 -8.08 9.27 -0.56
C THR A 94 -6.70 8.64 -0.71
N GLY A 95 -6.47 8.01 -1.85
CA GLY A 95 -5.24 7.27 -2.13
C GLY A 95 -5.33 6.55 -3.46
N TRP A 96 -4.27 5.82 -3.80
CA TRP A 96 -4.17 5.08 -5.05
C TRP A 96 -3.81 3.63 -4.79
N VAL A 97 -4.33 2.71 -5.58
CA VAL A 97 -3.92 1.30 -5.57
C VAL A 97 -3.63 0.88 -7.00
N PHE A 98 -2.41 0.46 -7.26
CA PHE A 98 -1.96 -0.03 -8.55
C PHE A 98 -1.74 -1.53 -8.49
N ILE A 99 -2.05 -2.21 -9.59
CA ILE A 99 -1.73 -3.63 -9.81
C ILE A 99 -0.77 -3.71 -10.99
N SER A 100 0.31 -4.45 -10.84
CA SER A 100 1.32 -4.66 -11.89
C SER A 100 1.67 -6.13 -12.02
N ASP A 101 2.05 -6.55 -13.22
CA ASP A 101 2.50 -7.92 -13.50
C ASP A 101 3.91 -8.16 -12.96
N ILE A 102 4.10 -9.26 -12.25
CA ILE A 102 5.42 -9.75 -11.87
C ILE A 102 5.80 -10.91 -12.79
N GLN A 103 6.89 -10.71 -13.53
CA GLN A 103 7.41 -11.73 -14.44
C GLN A 103 8.15 -12.86 -13.71
N SER A 104 8.86 -12.55 -12.63
CA SER A 104 9.56 -13.55 -11.81
C SER A 104 9.75 -13.07 -10.38
N ALA A 105 9.84 -14.02 -9.43
CA ALA A 105 10.20 -13.76 -8.05
C ALA A 105 11.18 -14.84 -7.58
N THR A 106 12.30 -14.42 -7.02
CA THR A 106 13.36 -15.32 -6.52
C THR A 106 13.66 -14.95 -5.09
N LYS A 107 13.49 -15.91 -4.18
CA LYS A 107 13.88 -15.73 -2.78
C LYS A 107 15.40 -15.77 -2.67
N VAL A 108 15.99 -14.73 -2.10
CA VAL A 108 17.41 -14.70 -1.74
C VAL A 108 17.55 -15.34 -0.36
N ALA A 109 18.52 -16.26 -0.22
CA ALA A 109 18.86 -16.94 1.02
C ALA A 109 20.06 -16.26 1.69
#